data_AF-A0A0M4QXG0-F1
#
_entry.id   AF-A0A0M4QXG0-F1
#
_cell.length_a   1.000
_cell.length_b   1.000
_cell.length_c   1.000
_cell.angle_alpha   90.00
_cell.angle_beta   90.00
_cell.angle_gamma   90.00
#
_symmetry.space_group_name_H-M   'P 1'
#
loop_
_entity.id
_entity.type
_entity.pdbx_description
1 polymer ?
#
loop_
_entity_poly.entity_id
_entity_poly.type
_entity_poly.pdbx_seq_one_letter_code
_entity_poly.pdbx_strand_id
1 'polypeptide(L)'
;MKIDGAPKIPRPTDVYASFDLLLTAPASRLFSGDGSSPYQFSASVFLPFTSGGLQLSVTAPFSIGATVVNGSVTVTAAGDAPPPVLVRVNGPAVQPVIRDGDGDSMLLDISLDAGQWLDVDLDARTIKINSTVNRRNVLRGPWIVPRAGMVLSLDAAVYDPLTSMTVFWTDASY
;
A
#
# COMPACT_ATOMS: atom_id res chain seq x y z
N MET A 1 38.08 57.50 48.54
CA MET A 1 37.93 56.05 48.73
C MET A 1 37.25 55.50 47.47
N LYS A 2 38.01 54.88 46.56
CA LYS A 2 37.45 54.26 45.33
C LYS A 2 37.01 52.85 45.68
N ILE A 3 35.76 52.50 45.39
CA ILE A 3 35.27 51.13 45.48
C ILE A 3 35.49 50.52 44.10
N ASP A 4 36.59 49.77 43.95
CA ASP A 4 36.85 48.97 42.76
C ASP A 4 36.14 47.62 42.93
N GLY A 5 35.21 47.32 42.03
CA GLY A 5 34.49 46.05 42.02
C GLY A 5 33.76 45.88 40.71
N ALA A 6 34.43 45.32 39.70
CA ALA A 6 33.77 44.95 38.46
C ALA A 6 32.65 43.92 38.75
N PRO A 7 31.47 44.03 38.10
CA PRO A 7 30.38 43.10 38.31
C PRO A 7 30.79 41.68 37.87
N LYS A 8 30.74 40.72 38.79
CA LYS A 8 30.83 39.28 38.47
C LYS A 8 29.54 38.88 37.75
N ILE A 9 29.59 38.76 36.43
CA ILE A 9 28.53 38.13 35.63
C ILE A 9 28.82 36.61 35.67
N PRO A 10 27.97 35.77 36.30
CA PRO A 10 28.14 34.33 36.24
C PRO A 10 27.97 33.89 34.78
N ARG A 11 28.95 33.19 34.21
CA ARG A 11 28.75 32.50 32.94
C ARG A 11 27.76 31.37 33.18
N PRO A 12 26.64 31.29 32.42
CA PRO A 12 25.87 30.06 32.36
C PRO A 12 26.83 28.96 31.93
N THR A 13 27.00 27.94 32.76
CA THR A 13 27.80 26.77 32.41
C THR A 13 26.86 25.80 31.74
N ASP A 14 27.21 25.29 30.56
CA ASP A 14 26.38 24.29 29.89
C ASP A 14 26.30 23.03 30.77
N VAL A 15 25.08 22.67 31.16
CA VAL A 15 24.79 21.44 31.90
C VAL A 15 24.34 20.41 30.88
N TYR A 16 25.20 19.46 30.56
CA TYR A 16 24.85 18.31 29.73
C TYR A 16 24.46 17.13 30.62
N ALA A 17 23.39 16.43 30.23
CA ALA A 17 23.04 15.13 30.78
C ALA A 17 22.94 14.13 29.63
N SER A 18 23.61 13.00 29.77
CA SER A 18 23.47 11.86 28.88
C SER A 18 22.49 10.88 29.49
N PHE A 19 21.60 10.36 28.65
CA PHE A 19 20.69 9.28 29.02
C PHE A 19 20.61 8.33 27.84
N ASP A 20 20.37 7.05 28.15
CA ASP A 20 20.08 6.03 27.17
C ASP A 20 18.58 5.76 27.17
N LEU A 21 17.99 5.65 25.98
CA LEU A 21 16.58 5.28 25.81
C LEU A 21 16.51 3.89 25.20
N LEU A 22 15.72 3.02 25.82
CA LEU A 22 15.29 1.77 25.20
C LEU A 22 13.94 2.01 24.51
N LEU A 23 13.89 1.76 23.21
CA LEU A 23 12.66 1.76 22.42
C LEU A 23 12.39 0.33 21.95
N THR A 24 11.21 -0.19 22.28
CA THR A 24 10.79 -1.51 21.82
C THR A 24 9.72 -1.33 20.75
N ALA A 25 10.04 -1.71 19.52
CA ALA A 25 9.05 -1.78 18.45
C ALA A 25 8.18 -3.03 18.62
N PRO A 26 6.85 -2.95 18.42
CA PRO A 26 5.96 -4.11 18.50
C PRO A 26 6.15 -5.10 17.34
N ALA A 27 6.76 -4.66 16.24
CA ALA A 27 7.10 -5.48 15.08
C ALA A 27 8.57 -5.28 14.72
N SER A 28 9.23 -6.36 14.28
CA SER A 28 10.65 -6.34 13.90
C SER A 28 10.92 -5.81 12.50
N ARG A 29 9.88 -5.70 11.65
CA ARG A 29 10.03 -5.22 10.28
C ARG A 29 10.37 -3.74 10.27
N LEU A 30 11.41 -3.40 9.50
CA LEU A 30 11.72 -2.03 9.10
C LEU A 30 11.02 -1.76 7.78
N PHE A 31 10.28 -0.66 7.71
CA PHE A 31 9.64 -0.20 6.48
C PHE A 31 10.44 0.96 5.91
N SER A 32 10.63 0.97 4.59
CA SER A 32 11.25 2.14 3.93
C SER A 32 10.40 3.39 4.18
N GLY A 33 11.05 4.56 4.21
CA GLY A 33 10.39 5.86 4.18
C GLY A 33 10.86 6.89 5.17
N ASP A 34 10.29 8.07 5.01
CA ASP A 34 10.46 9.22 5.91
C ASP A 34 9.43 9.20 7.06
N GLY A 35 8.62 8.14 7.16
CA GLY A 35 7.55 8.00 8.14
C GLY A 35 6.34 8.91 7.91
N SER A 36 6.29 9.68 6.82
CA SER A 36 5.24 10.68 6.57
C SER A 36 4.07 10.14 5.74
N SER A 37 4.30 9.12 4.91
CA SER A 37 3.30 8.56 3.99
C SER A 37 3.11 7.06 4.17
N PRO A 38 1.86 6.58 4.38
CA PRO A 38 1.57 5.15 4.37
C PRO A 38 1.58 4.63 2.93
N TYR A 39 2.35 3.58 2.67
CA TYR A 39 2.61 2.99 1.35
C TYR A 39 3.29 3.93 0.34
N GLN A 40 4.43 3.52 -0.21
CA GLN A 40 5.28 4.39 -1.03
C GLN A 40 5.07 4.25 -2.52
N PHE A 41 4.76 3.02 -2.93
CA PHE A 41 4.65 2.67 -4.32
C PHE A 41 3.21 2.31 -4.62
N SER A 42 2.78 2.63 -5.84
CA SER A 42 1.48 2.19 -6.33
C SER A 42 1.47 1.97 -7.84
N ALA A 43 0.56 1.11 -8.29
CA ALA A 43 0.27 0.91 -9.69
C ALA A 43 -1.19 0.52 -9.88
N SER A 44 -1.77 0.94 -11.00
CA SER A 44 -3.19 0.75 -11.30
C SER A 44 -3.40 -0.03 -12.59
N VAL A 45 -4.44 -0.85 -12.61
CA VAL A 45 -4.89 -1.60 -13.78
C VAL A 45 -6.42 -1.57 -13.88
N PHE A 46 -6.92 -1.81 -15.09
CA PHE A 46 -8.35 -2.01 -15.37
C PHE A 46 -8.60 -3.50 -15.61
N LEU A 47 -9.89 -3.87 -15.73
CA LEU A 47 -10.25 -5.22 -16.16
C LEU A 47 -9.60 -5.55 -17.51
N PRO A 48 -9.12 -6.80 -17.71
CA PRO A 48 -8.56 -7.21 -18.98
C PRO A 48 -9.63 -7.16 -20.08
N PHE A 49 -9.26 -6.65 -21.26
CA PHE A 49 -10.11 -6.66 -22.44
C PHE A 49 -9.33 -7.20 -23.64
N THR A 50 -10.03 -7.79 -24.60
CA THR A 50 -9.43 -8.27 -25.85
C THR A 50 -10.00 -7.42 -26.99
N SER A 51 -9.17 -6.64 -27.69
CA SER A 51 -9.59 -5.99 -28.94
C SER A 51 -9.17 -6.85 -30.14
N GLY A 52 -10.14 -7.29 -30.94
CA GLY A 52 -9.87 -7.90 -32.23
C GLY A 52 -9.58 -6.80 -33.25
N GLY A 53 -8.30 -6.63 -33.63
CA GLY A 53 -7.87 -5.77 -34.74
C GLY A 53 -7.97 -4.26 -34.46
N LEU A 54 -6.83 -3.57 -34.55
CA LEU A 54 -6.61 -2.14 -34.30
C LEU A 54 -6.41 -1.78 -32.82
N GLN A 55 -5.19 -1.35 -32.53
CA GLN A 55 -4.66 -0.99 -31.21
C GLN A 55 -5.12 0.43 -30.85
N LEU A 56 -5.94 0.58 -29.81
CA LEU A 56 -6.18 1.88 -29.19
C LEU A 56 -5.12 2.10 -28.12
N SER A 57 -4.22 3.06 -28.37
CA SER A 57 -3.23 3.52 -27.39
C SER A 57 -3.93 4.32 -26.29
N VAL A 58 -4.30 3.65 -25.20
CA VAL A 58 -4.74 4.33 -23.97
C VAL A 58 -3.53 4.47 -23.07
N THR A 59 -2.88 5.62 -23.10
CA THR A 59 -1.75 5.94 -22.21
C THR A 59 -2.33 6.29 -20.83
N ALA A 60 -2.17 5.41 -19.85
CA ALA A 60 -2.47 5.71 -18.45
C ALA A 60 -1.38 6.62 -17.85
N PRO A 61 -1.72 7.67 -17.09
CA PRO A 61 -0.73 8.53 -16.46
C PRO A 61 -0.24 7.88 -15.16
N PHE A 62 1.01 7.41 -15.09
CA PHE A 62 1.64 7.09 -13.81
C PHE A 62 3.17 7.29 -13.80
N SER A 63 3.66 7.60 -12.61
CA SER A 63 5.08 7.75 -12.25
C SER A 63 5.77 6.39 -12.03
N ILE A 64 7.09 6.42 -12.23
CA ILE A 64 8.01 5.30 -12.48
C ILE A 64 8.17 4.34 -11.28
N GLY A 65 8.07 3.04 -11.58
CA GLY A 65 8.44 1.92 -10.70
C GLY A 65 7.87 0.56 -11.13
N ALA A 66 6.70 0.52 -11.78
CA ALA A 66 5.99 -0.72 -12.10
C ALA A 66 5.94 -1.02 -13.60
N THR A 67 6.24 -2.26 -13.99
CA THR A 67 5.92 -2.79 -15.32
C THR A 67 4.49 -3.30 -15.30
N VAL A 68 3.58 -2.60 -15.99
CA VAL A 68 2.20 -3.07 -16.19
C VAL A 68 2.20 -3.99 -17.42
N VAL A 69 1.85 -5.25 -17.22
CA VAL A 69 1.61 -6.21 -18.31
C VAL A 69 0.13 -6.56 -18.27
N ASN A 70 -0.63 -6.16 -19.30
CA ASN A 70 -2.04 -6.51 -19.56
C ASN A 70 -2.89 -6.88 -18.31
N GLY A 71 -3.50 -5.89 -17.66
CA GLY A 71 -4.47 -6.13 -16.59
C GLY A 71 -3.87 -6.65 -15.27
N SER A 72 -2.54 -6.62 -15.12
CA SER A 72 -1.84 -7.05 -13.91
C SER A 72 -0.79 -6.05 -13.42
N VAL A 73 -0.56 -6.07 -12.10
CA VAL A 73 0.43 -5.28 -11.39
C VAL A 73 1.46 -6.22 -10.78
N THR A 74 2.74 -5.96 -11.03
CA THR A 74 3.84 -6.64 -10.33
C THR A 74 4.27 -5.82 -9.11
N VAL A 75 4.36 -6.45 -7.95
CA VAL A 75 4.83 -5.83 -6.71
C VAL A 75 6.35 -5.93 -6.62
N THR A 76 7.05 -4.86 -6.99
CA THR A 76 8.51 -4.80 -7.02
C THR A 76 9.10 -4.26 -5.72
N ALA A 77 8.76 -4.87 -4.58
CA ALA A 77 9.28 -4.47 -3.29
C ALA A 77 10.75 -4.89 -3.11
N ALA A 78 11.56 -4.01 -2.51
CA ALA A 78 12.91 -4.31 -2.07
C ALA A 78 12.95 -4.76 -0.59
N GLY A 79 14.07 -5.36 -0.18
CA GLY A 79 14.30 -5.88 1.17
C GLY A 79 14.05 -7.38 1.31
N ASP A 80 14.25 -7.91 2.52
CA ASP A 80 14.21 -9.34 2.84
C ASP A 80 13.01 -9.75 3.70
N ALA A 81 12.11 -8.81 4.03
CA ALA A 81 10.86 -9.10 4.72
C ALA A 81 9.65 -9.06 3.76
N PRO A 82 8.56 -9.79 4.05
CA PRO A 82 7.33 -9.68 3.28
C PRO A 82 6.79 -8.24 3.29
N PRO A 83 6.56 -7.63 2.11
CA PRO A 83 6.11 -6.24 2.02
C PRO A 83 4.66 -6.12 2.48
N PRO A 84 4.28 -5.04 3.18
CA PRO A 84 2.88 -4.73 3.38
C PRO A 84 2.26 -4.35 2.03
N VAL A 85 1.06 -4.88 1.75
CA VAL A 85 0.35 -4.62 0.49
C VAL A 85 -1.12 -4.33 0.74
N LEU A 86 -1.59 -3.24 0.13
CA LEU A 86 -2.98 -2.81 0.10
C LEU A 86 -3.48 -2.83 -1.33
N VAL A 87 -4.60 -3.50 -1.57
CA VAL A 87 -5.26 -3.53 -2.88
C VAL A 87 -6.56 -2.74 -2.79
N ARG A 88 -6.69 -1.67 -3.56
CA ARG A 88 -7.92 -0.90 -3.73
C ARG A 88 -8.63 -1.33 -5.00
N VAL A 89 -9.85 -1.82 -4.90
CA VAL A 89 -10.74 -2.05 -6.05
C VAL A 89 -11.74 -0.90 -6.13
N ASN A 90 -11.76 -0.16 -7.23
CA ASN A 90 -12.72 0.92 -7.47
C ASN A 90 -13.89 0.42 -8.30
N GLY A 91 -15.11 0.74 -7.85
CA GLY A 91 -16.35 0.42 -8.53
C GLY A 91 -16.65 1.35 -9.72
N PRO A 92 -17.58 0.97 -10.61
CA PRO A 92 -18.52 -0.15 -10.47
C PRO A 92 -17.83 -1.52 -10.56
N ALA A 93 -18.21 -2.49 -9.74
CA ALA A 93 -17.65 -3.85 -9.77
C ALA A 93 -18.64 -4.85 -9.18
N VAL A 94 -18.85 -6.00 -9.82
CA VAL A 94 -19.71 -7.07 -9.30
C VAL A 94 -18.86 -8.31 -9.04
N GLN A 95 -18.88 -8.77 -7.79
CA GLN A 95 -18.11 -9.93 -7.32
C GLN A 95 -16.64 -9.89 -7.79
N PRO A 96 -15.87 -8.84 -7.44
CA PRO A 96 -14.49 -8.73 -7.90
C PRO A 96 -13.65 -9.89 -7.38
N VAL A 97 -12.69 -10.33 -8.19
CA VAL A 97 -11.72 -11.36 -7.85
C VAL A 97 -10.33 -10.79 -8.02
N ILE A 98 -9.55 -10.81 -6.95
CA ILE A 98 -8.11 -10.51 -7.01
C ILE A 98 -7.39 -11.84 -7.21
N ARG A 99 -6.60 -11.95 -8.27
CA ARG A 99 -5.83 -13.16 -8.59
C ARG A 99 -4.35 -12.89 -8.45
N ASP A 100 -3.63 -13.89 -7.97
CA ASP A 100 -2.18 -13.92 -7.95
C ASP A 100 -1.65 -14.77 -9.11
N GLY A 101 -0.49 -14.40 -9.66
CA GLY A 101 0.18 -15.09 -10.75
C GLY A 101 0.54 -16.55 -10.43
N ASP A 102 0.68 -16.89 -9.14
CA ASP A 102 0.97 -18.25 -8.68
C ASP A 102 -0.30 -19.13 -8.51
N GLY A 103 -1.48 -18.57 -8.78
CA GLY A 103 -2.76 -19.31 -8.82
C GLY A 103 -3.67 -19.09 -7.62
N ASP A 104 -3.22 -18.40 -6.57
CA ASP A 104 -4.08 -17.99 -5.46
C ASP A 104 -5.13 -16.96 -5.93
N SER A 105 -6.29 -16.97 -5.28
CA SER A 105 -7.34 -16.00 -5.59
C SER A 105 -8.18 -15.64 -4.36
N MET A 106 -8.60 -14.39 -4.31
CA MET A 106 -9.53 -13.84 -3.33
C MET A 106 -10.81 -13.44 -4.03
N LEU A 107 -11.87 -14.24 -3.86
CA LEU A 107 -13.21 -13.89 -4.33
C LEU A 107 -13.89 -13.00 -3.30
N LEU A 108 -14.39 -11.85 -3.75
CA LEU A 108 -15.03 -10.86 -2.89
C LEU A 108 -16.52 -10.84 -3.21
N ASP A 109 -17.34 -11.40 -2.31
CA ASP A 109 -18.79 -11.50 -2.45
C ASP A 109 -19.46 -10.16 -2.09
N ILE A 110 -19.29 -9.19 -2.99
CA ILE A 110 -19.79 -7.81 -2.87
C ILE A 110 -19.98 -7.18 -4.25
N SER A 111 -20.87 -6.19 -4.34
CA SER A 111 -20.94 -5.26 -5.46
C SER A 111 -20.57 -3.85 -5.00
N LEU A 112 -19.82 -3.14 -5.81
CA LEU A 112 -19.44 -1.74 -5.62
C LEU A 112 -20.16 -0.90 -6.67
N ASP A 113 -20.78 0.20 -6.23
CA ASP A 113 -21.31 1.21 -7.14
C ASP A 113 -20.19 2.11 -7.67
N ALA A 114 -20.50 2.89 -8.71
CA ALA A 114 -19.60 3.92 -9.20
C ALA A 114 -19.24 4.92 -8.08
N GLY A 115 -17.94 5.16 -7.88
CA GLY A 115 -17.43 6.03 -6.82
C GLY A 115 -17.24 5.36 -5.46
N GLN A 116 -17.64 4.09 -5.30
CA GLN A 116 -17.28 3.29 -4.13
C GLN A 116 -15.94 2.56 -4.37
N TRP A 117 -15.23 2.25 -3.30
CA TRP A 117 -14.03 1.42 -3.36
C TRP A 117 -13.95 0.43 -2.21
N LEU A 118 -13.22 -0.65 -2.45
CA LEU A 118 -12.88 -1.66 -1.46
C LEU A 118 -11.38 -1.66 -1.22
N ASP A 119 -10.97 -1.41 0.02
CA ASP A 119 -9.59 -1.49 0.47
C ASP A 119 -9.34 -2.87 1.09
N VAL A 120 -8.52 -3.71 0.44
CA VAL A 120 -8.12 -5.04 0.89
C VAL A 120 -6.68 -4.97 1.35
N ASP A 121 -6.48 -4.93 2.66
CA ASP A 121 -5.16 -4.91 3.28
C ASP A 121 -4.70 -6.36 3.52
N LEU A 122 -3.70 -6.82 2.75
CA LEU A 122 -3.19 -8.18 2.79
C LEU A 122 -2.33 -8.46 4.03
N ASP A 123 -1.72 -7.41 4.61
CA ASP A 123 -0.87 -7.52 5.80
C ASP A 123 -1.72 -7.54 7.07
N ALA A 124 -2.59 -6.54 7.24
CA ALA A 124 -3.52 -6.44 8.37
C ALA A 124 -4.72 -7.40 8.27
N ARG A 125 -4.92 -8.03 7.10
CA ARG A 125 -6.04 -8.94 6.78
C ARG A 125 -7.40 -8.29 7.04
N THR A 126 -7.54 -7.05 6.54
CA THR A 126 -8.79 -6.29 6.63
C THR A 126 -9.35 -5.97 5.27
N ILE A 127 -10.67 -5.84 5.18
CA ILE A 127 -11.35 -5.41 3.95
C ILE A 127 -12.24 -4.25 4.34
N LYS A 128 -12.10 -3.05 3.79
CA LYS A 128 -12.90 -1.89 4.17
C LYS A 128 -13.59 -1.29 2.96
N ILE A 129 -14.89 -1.02 3.07
CA ILE A 129 -15.59 -0.24 2.05
C ILE A 129 -15.43 1.24 2.35
N ASN A 130 -15.03 2.04 1.36
CA ASN A 130 -14.76 3.47 1.48
C ASN A 130 -13.88 3.81 2.68
N SER A 131 -12.91 2.95 3.00
CA SER A 131 -12.00 3.06 4.15
C SER A 131 -12.67 3.15 5.54
N THR A 132 -13.96 2.79 5.67
CA THR A 132 -14.73 2.95 6.93
C THR A 132 -14.72 1.70 7.81
N VAL A 133 -15.61 0.74 7.55
CA VAL A 133 -15.86 -0.43 8.38
C VAL A 133 -15.26 -1.68 7.77
N ASN A 134 -14.67 -2.53 8.61
CA ASN A 134 -14.15 -3.82 8.19
C ASN A 134 -15.29 -4.77 7.78
N ARG A 135 -15.26 -5.23 6.54
CA ARG A 135 -16.14 -6.15 5.83
C ARG A 135 -15.42 -7.45 5.50
N ARG A 136 -14.48 -7.91 6.34
CA ARG A 136 -13.74 -9.18 6.14
C ARG A 136 -14.62 -10.38 5.75
N ASN A 137 -15.88 -10.38 6.19
CA ASN A 137 -16.88 -11.40 5.86
C ASN A 137 -17.29 -11.43 4.38
N VAL A 138 -16.87 -10.49 3.52
CA VAL A 138 -17.11 -10.57 2.06
C VAL A 138 -16.12 -11.49 1.37
N LEU A 139 -14.96 -11.76 1.97
CA LEU A 139 -14.00 -12.70 1.41
C LEU A 139 -14.56 -14.12 1.40
N ARG A 140 -14.38 -14.81 0.28
CA ARG A 140 -14.59 -16.24 0.12
C ARG A 140 -13.25 -16.87 -0.25
N GLY A 141 -12.78 -17.79 0.58
CA GLY A 141 -11.49 -18.48 0.37
C GLY A 141 -10.34 -17.89 1.19
N PRO A 142 -9.09 -18.27 0.85
CA PRO A 142 -7.91 -17.86 1.59
C PRO A 142 -7.54 -16.40 1.33
N TRP A 143 -6.67 -15.87 2.18
CA TRP A 143 -5.96 -14.63 1.91
C TRP A 143 -4.79 -14.91 0.98
N ILE A 144 -4.59 -14.08 -0.04
CA ILE A 144 -3.31 -14.01 -0.74
C ILE A 144 -2.26 -13.53 0.26
N VAL A 145 -1.11 -14.22 0.28
CA VAL A 145 0.02 -13.85 1.15
C VAL A 145 0.93 -12.89 0.39
N PRO A 146 1.19 -11.69 0.91
CA PRO A 146 2.00 -10.71 0.21
C PRO A 146 3.46 -11.15 0.14
N ARG A 147 4.06 -11.04 -1.04
CA ARG A 147 5.48 -11.30 -1.29
C ARG A 147 6.04 -10.34 -2.32
N ALA A 148 7.35 -10.07 -2.25
CA ALA A 148 8.04 -9.37 -3.32
C ALA A 148 7.97 -10.22 -4.62
N GLY A 149 7.76 -9.55 -5.75
CA GLY A 149 7.65 -10.16 -7.07
C GLY A 149 6.28 -10.76 -7.41
N MET A 150 5.29 -10.72 -6.51
CA MET A 150 3.96 -11.21 -6.84
C MET A 150 3.29 -10.39 -7.93
N VAL A 151 2.44 -11.04 -8.71
CA VAL A 151 1.70 -10.42 -9.81
C VAL A 151 0.22 -10.51 -9.49
N LEU A 152 -0.42 -9.36 -9.29
CA LEU A 152 -1.84 -9.26 -8.98
C LEU A 152 -2.63 -8.83 -10.20
N SER A 153 -3.72 -9.51 -10.51
CA SER A 153 -4.67 -9.11 -11.55
C SER A 153 -6.09 -8.99 -11.00
N LEU A 154 -6.90 -8.20 -11.70
CA LEU A 154 -8.30 -7.98 -11.36
C LEU A 154 -9.20 -8.69 -12.37
N ASP A 155 -10.23 -9.34 -11.84
CA ASP A 155 -11.33 -9.93 -12.58
C ASP A 155 -12.65 -9.55 -11.89
N ALA A 156 -13.78 -9.67 -12.59
CA ALA A 156 -15.10 -9.37 -12.07
C ALA A 156 -16.16 -10.18 -12.80
N ALA A 157 -17.29 -10.46 -12.14
CA ALA A 157 -18.38 -11.22 -12.75
C ALA A 157 -19.05 -10.50 -13.93
N VAL A 158 -18.95 -9.17 -13.97
CA VAL A 158 -19.45 -8.32 -15.05
C VAL A 158 -18.33 -7.36 -15.48
N TYR A 159 -18.06 -7.31 -16.78
CA TYR A 159 -17.11 -6.35 -17.34
C TYR A 159 -17.70 -4.94 -17.29
N ASP A 160 -16.97 -4.02 -16.67
CA ASP A 160 -17.20 -2.59 -16.78
C ASP A 160 -15.84 -1.88 -16.98
N PRO A 161 -15.68 -1.02 -18.01
CA PRO A 161 -14.41 -0.36 -18.30
C PRO A 161 -13.96 0.62 -17.23
N LEU A 162 -14.83 1.01 -16.29
CA LEU A 162 -14.51 1.89 -15.17
C LEU A 162 -14.03 1.11 -13.94
N THR A 163 -14.21 -0.22 -13.90
CA THR A 163 -13.66 -1.08 -12.85
C THR A 163 -12.14 -1.04 -12.91
N SER A 164 -11.51 -0.67 -11.78
CA SER A 164 -10.05 -0.64 -11.68
C SER A 164 -9.54 -1.18 -10.35
N MET A 165 -8.28 -1.58 -10.35
CA MET A 165 -7.55 -1.99 -9.16
C MET A 165 -6.28 -1.14 -9.05
N THR A 166 -6.03 -0.57 -7.87
CA THR A 166 -4.76 0.06 -7.51
C THR A 166 -4.11 -0.75 -6.41
N VAL A 167 -2.88 -1.19 -6.62
CA VAL A 167 -2.09 -1.90 -5.61
C VAL A 167 -1.09 -0.90 -5.02
N PHE A 168 -0.97 -0.88 -3.70
CA PHE A 168 -0.03 -0.08 -2.94
C PHE A 168 0.91 -1.00 -2.15
N TRP A 169 2.19 -0.65 -2.08
CA TRP A 169 3.17 -1.41 -1.29
C TRP A 169 4.28 -0.52 -0.71
N THR A 170 5.00 -1.09 0.27
CA THR A 170 6.21 -0.50 0.87
C THR A 170 7.32 -1.53 0.86
N ASP A 171 8.56 -1.10 0.72
CA ASP A 171 9.71 -1.99 0.91
C ASP A 171 9.83 -2.36 2.39
N ALA A 172 10.26 -3.59 2.66
CA ALA A 172 10.35 -4.10 4.02
C ALA A 172 11.61 -4.95 4.21
N SER A 173 12.30 -4.75 5.33
CA SER A 173 13.44 -5.57 5.76
C SER A 173 13.29 -6.02 7.22
N TYR A 174 14.10 -6.98 7.65
CA TYR A 174 14.32 -7.28 9.07
C TYR A 174 15.44 -6.43 9.68
#